data_AF-A0A4D8Q860-F1
#
_entry.id   AF-A0A4D8Q860-F1
#
_cell.length_a   1.000
_cell.length_b   1.000
_cell.length_c   1.000
_cell.angle_alpha   90.00
_cell.angle_beta   90.00
_cell.angle_gamma   90.00
#
_symmetry.space_group_name_H-M   'P 1'
#
loop_
_entity.id
_entity.type
_entity.pdbx_description
1 polymer ?
#
loop_
_entity_poly.entity_id
_entity_poly.type
_entity_poly.pdbx_seq_one_letter_code
_entity_poly.pdbx_strand_id
1 'polypeptide(L)' 'MSQSRLLSGAEACANTASGFALSWMAGMIVYPMLGWPISAGQNTAVVLVFTAISLLRSYLWRRLFNRVRSC' A
#
# COMPACT_ATOMS: atom_id res chain seq x y z
N MET A 1 -14.29 20.09 13.33
CA MET A 1 -13.03 20.24 12.55
C MET A 1 -13.21 19.47 11.25
N SER A 2 -13.59 20.15 10.17
CA SER A 2 -13.94 19.49 8.90
C SER A 2 -12.67 19.29 8.07
N GLN A 3 -11.99 18.15 8.25
CA GLN A 3 -10.87 17.77 7.41
C GLN A 3 -11.43 17.50 6.00
N SER A 4 -11.05 18.32 5.02
CA SER A 4 -11.51 18.18 3.63
C SER A 4 -11.31 16.74 3.16
N ARG A 5 -12.35 16.13 2.55
CA ARG A 5 -12.31 14.73 2.10
C ARG A 5 -11.15 14.44 1.14
N LEU A 6 -10.68 15.48 0.42
CA LEU A 6 -9.48 15.44 -0.41
C LEU A 6 -8.18 15.29 0.40
N LEU A 7 -8.07 15.96 1.55
CA LEU A 7 -6.89 15.90 2.42
C LEU A 7 -6.77 14.52 3.07
N SER A 8 -7.87 13.96 3.56
CA SER A 8 -7.90 12.59 4.10
C SER A 8 -7.58 11.54 3.03
N GLY A 9 -7.96 11.78 1.78
CA GLY A 9 -7.55 10.97 0.64
C GLY A 9 -6.05 11.02 0.36
N ALA A 10 -5.45 12.21 0.39
CA ALA A 10 -4.01 12.40 0.18
C ALA A 10 -3.17 11.79 1.30
N GLU A 11 -3.56 12.00 2.56
CA GLU A 11 -2.90 11.48 3.76
C GLU A 11 -2.85 9.94 3.75
N ALA A 12 -3.95 9.34 3.32
CA ALA A 12 -4.05 7.91 3.09
C ALA A 12 -3.16 7.38 1.98
N CYS A 13 -3.09 8.10 0.85
CA CYS A 13 -2.21 7.73 -0.26
C CYS A 13 -0.75 7.83 0.17
N ALA A 14 -0.38 8.89 0.88
CA ALA A 14 0.97 9.07 1.43
C ALA A 14 1.34 7.94 2.40
N ASN A 15 0.43 7.55 3.30
CA ASN A 15 0.68 6.48 4.26
C ASN A 15 0.78 5.09 3.58
N THR A 16 0.09 4.89 2.46
CA THR A 16 0.21 3.65 1.68
C THR A 16 1.49 3.64 0.85
N ALA A 17 1.88 4.78 0.27
CA ALA A 17 3.10 4.94 -0.50
C ALA A 17 4.36 4.78 0.37
N SER A 18 4.35 5.28 1.61
CA SER A 18 5.45 5.06 2.56
C SER A 18 5.58 3.58 2.95
N GLY A 19 4.46 2.89 3.20
CA GLY A 19 4.44 1.45 3.46
C GLY A 19 4.94 0.60 2.27
N PHE A 20 4.63 1.01 1.04
CA PHE A 20 5.17 0.44 -0.18
C PHE A 20 6.69 0.58 -0.25
N ALA A 21 7.20 1.80 -0.10
CA ALA A 21 8.63 2.09 -0.18
C ALA A 21 9.41 1.28 0.85
N LEU A 22 8.93 1.21 2.10
CA LEU A 22 9.54 0.42 3.16
C LEU A 22 9.52 -1.09 2.85
N SER A 23 8.40 -1.62 2.34
CA SER A 23 8.30 -3.04 1.96
C SER A 23 9.22 -3.39 0.78
N TRP A 24 9.38 -2.48 -0.17
CA TRP A 24 10.27 -2.66 -1.31
C TRP A 24 11.74 -2.73 -0.89
N MET A 25 12.15 -1.79 -0.03
CA MET A 25 13.49 -1.74 0.53
C MET A 25 13.79 -2.98 1.38
N ALA A 26 12.83 -3.40 2.20
CA ALA A 26 12.94 -4.62 2.99
C ALA A 26 13.09 -5.86 2.09
N GLY A 27 12.29 -5.98 1.02
CA GLY A 27 12.41 -7.07 0.04
C GLY A 27 13.79 -7.13 -0.60
N MET A 28 14.34 -5.99 -1.03
CA MET A 28 15.69 -5.95 -1.63
C MET A 28 16.80 -6.42 -0.67
N ILE A 29 16.60 -6.32 0.65
CA ILE A 29 17.59 -6.75 1.66
C ILE A 29 17.32 -8.19 2.10
N VAL A 30 16.06 -8.55 2.35
CA VAL A 30 15.68 -9.85 2.90
C VAL A 30 15.77 -10.97 1.85
N TYR A 31 15.38 -10.72 0.60
CA TYR A 31 15.46 -11.73 -0.45
C TYR A 31 16.87 -12.26 -0.74
N PRO A 32 17.92 -11.41 -0.85
CA PRO A 32 19.28 -11.92 -0.98
C PRO A 32 19.79 -12.60 0.31
N MET A 33 19.37 -12.14 1.51
CA MET A 33 19.72 -12.82 2.77
C MET A 33 19.11 -14.23 2.87
N LEU A 34 17.97 -14.47 2.24
CA LEU A 34 17.31 -15.78 2.16
C LEU A 34 17.84 -16.67 1.02
N GLY A 35 18.83 -16.20 0.25
CA GLY A 35 19.41 -16.94 -0.88
C GLY A 35 18.48 -17.03 -2.10
N TRP A 36 17.48 -16.17 -2.20
CA TRP A 36 16.56 -16.13 -3.34
C TRP A 36 17.09 -15.18 -4.40
N PRO A 37 17.48 -15.66 -5.61
CA PRO A 37 17.95 -14.82 -6.69
C PRO A 37 16.76 -14.13 -7.38
N ILE A 38 16.11 -13.21 -6.67
CA ILE A 38 15.04 -12.38 -7.23
C ILE A 38 15.72 -11.22 -7.96
N SER A 39 15.44 -11.09 -9.26
CA SER A 39 15.88 -9.94 -10.05
C SER A 39 15.18 -8.65 -9.57
N ALA A 40 15.86 -7.50 -9.64
CA ALA A 40 15.29 -6.21 -9.26
C ALA A 40 13.94 -5.93 -9.93
N GLY A 41 13.75 -6.38 -11.18
CA GLY A 41 12.48 -6.29 -11.90
C GLY A 41 11.37 -7.13 -11.27
N GLN A 42 11.66 -8.36 -10.81
CA GLN A 42 10.70 -9.22 -10.13
C GLN A 42 10.31 -8.66 -8.76
N ASN A 43 11.28 -8.16 -7.98
CA ASN A 43 10.99 -7.50 -6.72
C ASN A 43 10.08 -6.28 -6.92
N THR A 44 10.35 -5.49 -7.96
CA THR A 44 9.53 -4.31 -8.29
C THR A 44 8.09 -4.72 -8.65
N ALA A 45 7.91 -5.78 -9.46
CA ALA A 45 6.58 -6.29 -9.80
C ALA A 45 5.81 -6.80 -8.58
N VAL A 46 6.45 -7.59 -7.71
CA VAL A 46 5.84 -8.09 -6.45
C VAL A 46 5.35 -6.92 -5.60
N VAL A 47 6.22 -5.93 -5.42
CA VAL A 47 5.93 -4.83 -4.51
C VAL A 47 4.87 -3.89 -5.12
N LEU A 48 4.85 -3.71 -6.45
CA LEU A 48 3.77 -3.02 -7.17
C LEU A 48 2.41 -3.70 -6.95
N VAL A 49 2.36 -5.02 -7.08
CA VAL A 49 1.13 -5.81 -6.86
C VAL A 49 0.66 -5.68 -5.41
N PHE A 50 1.56 -5.83 -4.43
CA PHE A 50 1.22 -5.66 -3.02
C PHE A 50 0.72 -4.25 -2.68
N THR A 51 1.18 -3.25 -3.41
CA THR A 51 0.75 -1.85 -3.24
C THR A 51 -0.61 -1.60 -3.83
N ALA A 52 -0.85 -2.10 -5.04
CA ALA A 52 -2.17 -2.08 -5.64
C ALA A 52 -3.19 -2.78 -4.74
N ILE A 53 -2.84 -3.94 -4.17
CA ILE A 53 -3.68 -4.66 -3.21
C ILE A 53 -3.90 -3.86 -1.93
N SER A 54 -2.85 -3.23 -1.37
CA SER A 54 -2.96 -2.42 -0.15
C SER A 54 -3.85 -1.19 -0.33
N LEU A 55 -3.72 -0.51 -1.48
CA LEU A 55 -4.59 0.60 -1.88
C LEU A 55 -6.03 0.12 -2.06
N LEU A 56 -6.24 -0.98 -2.80
CA LEU A 56 -7.56 -1.55 -3.04
C LEU A 56 -8.25 -1.93 -1.74
N ARG A 57 -7.55 -2.62 -0.83
CA ARG A 57 -8.06 -2.96 0.51
C ARG A 57 -8.48 -1.69 1.26
N SER A 58 -7.62 -0.68 1.32
CA SER A 58 -7.90 0.57 2.02
C SER A 58 -9.10 1.31 1.44
N TYR A 59 -9.25 1.29 0.11
CA TYR A 59 -10.40 1.85 -0.59
C TYR A 59 -11.70 1.08 -0.29
N LEU A 60 -11.65 -0.26 -0.34
CA LEU A 60 -12.79 -1.12 -0.04
C LEU A 60 -13.29 -0.91 1.38
N TRP A 61 -12.40 -0.86 2.38
CA TRP A 61 -12.75 -0.58 3.76
C TRP A 61 -13.41 0.78 3.95
N ARG A 62 -12.88 1.84 3.31
CA ARG A 62 -13.54 3.17 3.33
C ARG A 62 -14.93 3.13 2.72
N ARG A 63 -15.08 2.41 1.61
CA ARG A 63 -16.37 2.31 0.91
C ARG A 63 -17.38 1.47 1.68
N LEU A 64 -16.94 0.41 2.37
CA LEU A 64 -17.75 -0.40 3.28
C LEU A 64 -18.20 0.41 4.49
N PHE A 65 -17.29 1.07 5.21
CA PHE A 65 -17.68 1.92 6.36
C PHE A 65 -18.58 3.07 5.95
N ASN A 66 -18.37 3.69 4.78
CA ASN A 66 -19.28 4.72 4.27
C ASN A 66 -20.64 4.15 3.83
N ARG A 67 -20.76 2.86 3.47
CA ARG A 67 -22.04 2.20 3.20
C ARG A 67 -22.77 1.82 4.49
N VAL A 68 -22.04 1.28 5.48
CA VAL A 68 -22.57 0.87 6.79
C VAL A 68 -23.08 2.06 7.60
N ARG A 69 -22.43 3.22 7.52
CA ARG A 69 -22.86 4.46 8.22
C ARG A 69 -24.03 5.18 7.55
N SER A 70 -24.52 4.68 6.41
CA SER A 70 -25.68 5.23 5.69
C SER A 70 -26.96 4.38 5.88
N CYS A 71 -26.92 3.37 6.75
CA CYS A 71 -28.08 2.69 7.32
C CYS A 71 -28.23 3.10 8.79
#